data_AF-A0A6A4BCD4-F1
#
_entry.id   AF-A0A6A4BCD4-F1
#
_cell.length_a   1.000
_cell.length_b   1.000
_cell.length_c   1.000
_cell.angle_alpha   90.00
_cell.angle_beta   90.00
_cell.angle_gamma   90.00
#
_symmetry.space_group_name_H-M   'P 1'
#
loop_
_entity.id
_entity.type
_entity.pdbx_description
1 polymer ?
#
loop_
_entity_poly.entity_id
_entity_poly.type
_entity_poly.pdbx_seq_one_letter_code
_entity_poly.pdbx_strand_id
1 'polypeptide(L)'
;MHGHLHVLEFLWSYTEEATSGDIPSYKKQKVAAVNSCYANARNIVYWDDDIILATAKHGHFDVVRWLYKNTPLDMYGSRRYGLMIKHILRAGDDELVQLLLRPGRCVLDYAGNCPRVEMIEWMLDCGYLRRDVSLAMDAIRDLAKSGRVGLMQQIVGGC
;
A
#
# COMPACT_ATOMS: atom_id res chain seq x y z
N MET A 1 -6.82 -8.10 13.56
CA MET A 1 -6.27 -7.09 14.49
C MET A 1 -6.65 -5.73 13.94
N HIS A 2 -7.48 -4.97 14.64
CA HIS A 2 -8.01 -3.70 14.16
C HIS A 2 -6.95 -2.61 14.35
N GLY A 3 -6.67 -1.84 13.30
CA GLY A 3 -5.81 -0.68 13.43
C GLY A 3 -6.45 0.30 14.41
N HIS A 4 -5.68 0.95 15.26
CA HIS A 4 -6.20 1.92 16.23
C HIS A 4 -6.55 3.25 15.54
N LEU A 5 -7.48 3.21 14.58
CA LEU A 5 -7.89 4.36 13.77
C LEU A 5 -8.28 5.56 14.64
N HIS A 6 -8.96 5.33 15.75
CA HIS A 6 -9.33 6.39 16.71
C HIS A 6 -8.13 7.14 17.30
N VAL A 7 -6.97 6.48 17.47
CA VAL A 7 -5.73 7.17 17.91
C VAL A 7 -5.22 8.08 16.79
N LEU A 8 -5.34 7.65 15.54
CA LEU A 8 -4.91 8.44 14.40
C LEU A 8 -5.85 9.62 14.15
N GLU A 9 -7.16 9.41 14.27
CA GLU A 9 -8.17 10.48 14.21
C GLU A 9 -7.95 11.50 15.33
N PHE A 10 -7.65 11.03 16.55
CA PHE A 10 -7.23 11.90 17.65
C PHE A 10 -6.00 12.71 17.24
N LEU A 11 -4.89 12.07 16.89
CA LEU A 11 -3.65 12.76 16.50
C LEU A 11 -3.85 13.73 15.33
N TRP A 12 -4.75 13.41 14.41
CA TRP A 12 -5.12 14.23 13.28
C TRP A 12 -5.95 15.46 13.64
N SER A 13 -6.93 15.33 14.54
CA SER A 13 -7.75 16.46 15.00
C SER A 13 -6.93 17.59 15.61
N TYR A 14 -5.72 17.25 16.06
CA TYR A 14 -4.76 18.18 16.62
C TYR A 14 -3.80 18.79 15.58
N THR A 15 -3.85 18.39 14.30
CA THR A 15 -3.06 19.02 13.22
C THR A 15 -3.83 20.19 12.59
N GLU A 16 -3.34 21.43 12.70
CA GLU A 16 -4.04 22.65 12.19
C GLU A 16 -3.72 22.96 10.70
N GLU A 17 -4.70 23.55 9.98
CA GLU A 17 -4.55 24.09 8.61
C GLU A 17 -3.71 25.39 8.61
N ALA A 18 -2.40 25.27 8.34
CA ALA A 18 -1.52 26.43 8.23
C ALA A 18 -1.71 27.15 6.88
N THR A 19 -2.31 28.35 6.91
CA THR A 19 -2.35 29.27 5.78
C THR A 19 -1.18 30.25 5.79
N SER A 20 -0.62 30.46 4.59
CA SER A 20 0.23 31.57 4.13
C SER A 20 1.74 31.55 4.47
N GLY A 21 2.54 31.63 3.40
CA GLY A 21 3.81 32.36 3.39
C GLY A 21 5.10 31.56 3.16
N ASP A 22 5.36 31.24 1.90
CA ASP A 22 6.70 31.16 1.25
C ASP A 22 7.74 30.07 1.61
N ILE A 23 7.79 29.05 0.72
CA ILE A 23 8.92 28.20 0.22
C ILE A 23 9.34 26.95 1.06
N PRO A 24 9.79 25.80 0.46
CA PRO A 24 9.34 25.01 -0.71
C PRO A 24 8.78 23.61 -0.28
N SER A 25 8.16 22.90 -1.24
CA SER A 25 7.54 21.57 -1.19
C SER A 25 7.81 20.68 0.04
N TYR A 26 6.71 20.13 0.60
CA TYR A 26 6.62 19.10 1.65
C TYR A 26 6.79 19.57 3.12
N LYS A 27 5.80 20.27 3.70
CA LYS A 27 5.64 20.33 5.18
C LYS A 27 4.17 20.36 5.61
N LYS A 28 3.84 19.52 6.60
CA LYS A 28 2.68 19.67 7.49
C LYS A 28 3.17 20.00 8.90
N GLN A 29 2.47 20.88 9.60
CA GLN A 29 3.00 21.65 10.73
C GLN A 29 2.02 21.71 11.92
N LYS A 30 2.59 21.48 13.13
CA LYS A 30 2.24 21.89 14.51
C LYS A 30 0.95 21.40 15.22
N VAL A 31 1.16 20.95 16.46
CA VAL A 31 0.19 20.95 17.58
C VAL A 31 0.87 21.59 18.81
N ALA A 32 0.18 22.45 19.55
CA ALA A 32 0.59 22.89 20.88
C ALA A 32 -0.41 22.38 21.93
N ALA A 33 0.08 21.71 22.98
CA ALA A 33 -0.71 21.47 24.18
C ALA A 33 0.11 21.70 25.45
N VAL A 34 -0.36 22.72 26.19
CA VAL A 34 -0.41 22.91 27.65
C VAL A 34 0.85 22.71 28.49
N ASN A 35 1.32 23.85 29.02
CA ASN A 35 2.08 24.08 30.25
C ASN A 35 2.65 22.85 30.98
N SER A 36 3.88 22.51 30.64
CA SER A 36 4.82 21.87 31.57
C SER A 36 6.24 22.18 31.10
N CYS A 37 7.20 22.16 32.02
CA CYS A 37 8.58 22.69 31.96
C CYS A 37 9.52 22.16 30.85
N TYR A 38 8.98 21.58 29.77
CA TYR A 38 9.65 21.16 28.53
C TYR A 38 9.22 22.02 27.33
N ALA A 39 9.19 23.34 27.48
CA ALA A 39 8.51 24.29 26.60
C ALA A 39 8.97 24.37 25.12
N ASN A 40 9.83 23.47 24.63
CA ASN A 40 10.29 23.46 23.23
C ASN A 40 10.34 22.09 22.54
N ALA A 41 9.93 20.99 23.19
CA ALA A 41 9.81 19.70 22.51
C ALA A 41 8.47 19.62 21.77
N ARG A 42 8.47 20.05 20.50
CA ARG A 42 7.30 19.92 19.62
C ARG A 42 7.13 18.47 19.20
N ASN A 43 6.00 17.85 19.55
CA ASN A 43 5.64 16.54 19.00
C ASN A 43 5.16 16.73 17.57
N ILE A 44 5.95 16.24 16.60
CA ILE A 44 5.63 16.29 15.17
C ILE A 44 5.31 14.87 14.73
N VAL A 45 4.11 14.66 14.19
CA VAL A 45 3.72 13.39 13.57
C VAL A 45 4.00 13.48 12.07
N TYR A 46 4.95 12.68 11.60
CA TYR A 46 5.27 12.57 10.18
C TYR A 46 4.42 11.48 9.55
N TRP A 47 3.44 11.90 8.75
CA TRP A 47 2.61 10.99 7.95
C TRP A 47 3.34 10.69 6.63
N ASP A 48 4.37 9.84 6.66
CA ASP A 48 5.14 9.48 5.48
C ASP A 48 4.70 8.13 4.89
N ASP A 49 5.39 7.69 3.83
CA ASP A 49 5.11 6.44 3.15
C ASP A 49 5.58 5.19 3.92
N ASP A 50 6.37 5.33 4.98
CA ASP A 50 6.72 4.23 5.90
C ASP A 50 5.53 3.85 6.77
N ILE A 51 4.79 4.83 7.32
CA ILE A 51 3.60 4.56 8.14
C ILE A 51 2.54 3.81 7.33
N ILE A 52 2.32 4.24 6.09
CA ILE A 52 1.33 3.61 5.21
C ILE A 52 1.76 2.20 4.80
N LEU A 53 3.04 1.99 4.50
CA LEU A 53 3.53 0.65 4.21
C LEU A 53 3.40 -0.27 5.44
N ALA A 54 3.73 0.23 6.63
CA ALA A 54 3.61 -0.53 7.87
C ALA A 54 2.15 -0.91 8.13
N THR A 55 1.20 0.00 7.98
CA THR A 55 -0.24 -0.27 8.18
C THR A 55 -0.76 -1.29 7.17
N ALA A 56 -0.40 -1.17 5.89
CA ALA A 56 -0.76 -2.16 4.87
C ALA A 56 -0.17 -3.54 5.14
N LYS A 57 1.10 -3.62 5.56
CA LYS A 57 1.77 -4.90 5.89
C LYS A 57 1.07 -5.64 7.04
N HIS A 58 0.50 -4.91 8.00
CA HIS A 58 -0.23 -5.47 9.13
C HIS A 58 -1.74 -5.61 8.89
N GLY A 59 -2.22 -5.30 7.69
CA GLY A 59 -3.63 -5.45 7.31
C GLY A 59 -4.57 -4.38 7.88
N HIS A 60 -4.04 -3.24 8.32
CA HIS A 60 -4.83 -2.10 8.81
C HIS A 60 -5.30 -1.22 7.64
N PHE A 61 -6.13 -1.79 6.77
CA PHE A 61 -6.58 -1.13 5.53
C PHE A 61 -7.60 0.00 5.75
N ASP A 62 -8.29 -0.02 6.88
CA ASP A 62 -9.06 1.10 7.40
C ASP A 62 -8.19 2.35 7.59
N VAL A 63 -7.02 2.16 8.20
CA VAL A 63 -6.02 3.23 8.36
C VAL A 63 -5.47 3.69 7.02
N VAL A 64 -5.20 2.76 6.09
CA VAL A 64 -4.72 3.11 4.74
C VAL A 64 -5.75 3.97 3.99
N ARG A 65 -7.04 3.59 4.00
CA ARG A 65 -8.12 4.41 3.41
C ARG A 65 -8.17 5.80 4.02
N TRP A 66 -8.09 5.86 5.35
CA TRP A 66 -8.16 7.13 6.06
C TRP A 66 -6.97 8.02 5.73
N LEU A 67 -5.75 7.47 5.71
CA LEU A 67 -4.54 8.20 5.33
C LEU A 67 -4.61 8.70 3.89
N TYR A 68 -5.03 7.86 2.95
CA TYR A 68 -5.17 8.26 1.55
C TYR A 68 -6.17 9.42 1.36
N LYS A 69 -7.30 9.40 2.08
CA LYS A 69 -8.33 10.45 1.98
C LYS A 69 -7.92 11.77 2.65
N ASN A 70 -7.22 11.70 3.78
CA ASN A 70 -6.99 12.86 4.63
C ASN A 70 -5.59 13.46 4.45
N THR A 71 -4.63 12.75 3.86
CA THR A 71 -3.26 13.25 3.71
C THR A 71 -2.94 13.67 2.28
N PRO A 72 -2.49 14.92 2.02
CA PRO A 72 -1.83 15.32 0.77
C PRO A 72 -0.42 14.72 0.68
N LEU A 73 -0.34 13.41 0.81
CA LEU A 73 0.87 12.70 0.50
C LEU A 73 1.00 12.64 -1.02
N ASP A 74 2.09 13.20 -1.55
CA ASP A 74 2.53 12.86 -2.89
C ASP A 74 3.09 11.44 -2.88
N MET A 75 2.16 10.47 -2.81
CA MET A 75 2.31 9.00 -3.01
C MET A 75 3.06 8.63 -4.29
N TYR A 76 3.12 9.64 -5.14
CA TYR A 76 3.56 9.88 -6.49
C TYR A 76 4.73 9.11 -7.11
N GLY A 77 5.36 8.10 -6.49
CA GLY A 77 6.41 7.32 -7.17
C GLY A 77 7.32 6.53 -6.25
N SER A 78 7.02 6.50 -4.96
CA SER A 78 7.87 5.77 -4.03
C SER A 78 7.72 4.27 -4.24
N ARG A 79 8.84 3.56 -4.12
CA ARG A 79 8.85 2.08 -4.09
C ARG A 79 7.90 1.54 -3.02
N ARG A 80 7.72 2.28 -1.92
CA ARG A 80 6.85 1.92 -0.80
C ARG A 80 5.37 1.96 -1.18
N TYR A 81 4.95 2.91 -2.03
CA TYR A 81 3.59 2.94 -2.56
C TYR A 81 3.24 1.66 -3.35
N GLY A 82 4.15 1.20 -4.21
CA GLY A 82 3.95 -0.06 -4.95
C GLY A 82 3.91 -1.29 -4.04
N LEU A 83 4.75 -1.31 -2.99
CA LEU A 83 4.71 -2.37 -1.99
C LEU A 83 3.42 -2.36 -1.16
N MET A 84 2.90 -1.18 -0.81
CA MET A 84 1.61 -1.02 -0.15
C MET A 84 0.49 -1.65 -1.01
N ILE A 85 0.38 -1.28 -2.29
CA ILE A 85 -0.63 -1.86 -3.20
C ILE A 85 -0.49 -3.39 -3.26
N LYS A 86 0.74 -3.91 -3.37
CA LYS A 86 1.01 -5.36 -3.35
C LYS A 86 0.50 -6.03 -2.07
N HIS A 87 0.67 -5.42 -0.90
CA HIS A 87 0.16 -5.98 0.37
C HIS A 87 -1.37 -6.03 0.40
N ILE A 88 -2.03 -4.97 -0.06
CA ILE A 88 -3.50 -4.87 -0.11
C ILE A 88 -4.06 -5.90 -1.10
N LEU A 89 -3.45 -6.02 -2.29
CA LEU A 89 -3.84 -6.98 -3.32
C LEU A 89 -3.72 -8.43 -2.83
N ARG A 90 -2.65 -8.75 -2.10
CA ARG A 90 -2.44 -10.07 -1.49
C ARG A 90 -3.50 -10.41 -0.43
N ALA A 91 -4.05 -9.40 0.24
CA ALA A 91 -5.09 -9.58 1.23
C ALA A 91 -6.49 -9.64 0.63
N GLY A 92 -6.66 -9.28 -0.65
CA GLY A 92 -7.92 -9.40 -1.38
C GLY A 92 -8.83 -8.16 -1.32
N ASP A 93 -8.33 -7.01 -0.85
CA ASP A 93 -9.12 -5.76 -0.81
C ASP A 93 -9.02 -5.03 -2.16
N ASP A 94 -9.68 -5.61 -3.17
CA ASP A 94 -9.64 -5.12 -4.56
C ASP A 94 -10.22 -3.71 -4.69
N GLU A 95 -11.23 -3.35 -3.90
CA GLU A 95 -11.79 -2.01 -3.85
C GLU A 95 -10.74 -0.97 -3.44
N LEU A 96 -9.95 -1.27 -2.40
CA LEU A 96 -8.88 -0.39 -1.97
C LEU A 96 -7.74 -0.33 -2.98
N VAL A 97 -7.42 -1.44 -3.65
CA VAL A 97 -6.46 -1.43 -4.76
C VAL A 97 -6.91 -0.49 -5.87
N GLN A 98 -8.18 -0.57 -6.29
CA GLN A 98 -8.73 0.31 -7.33
C GLN A 98 -8.72 1.77 -6.90
N LEU A 99 -9.04 2.07 -5.64
CA LEU A 99 -8.99 3.42 -5.09
C LEU A 99 -7.56 4.03 -5.15
N LEU A 100 -6.54 3.20 -4.96
CA LEU A 100 -5.13 3.61 -4.89
C LEU A 100 -4.40 3.53 -6.24
N LEU A 101 -5.01 2.92 -7.26
CA LEU A 101 -4.40 2.81 -8.58
C LEU A 101 -4.39 4.16 -9.28
N ARG A 102 -3.23 4.52 -9.86
CA ARG A 102 -3.14 5.71 -10.70
C ARG A 102 -3.83 5.49 -12.04
N PRO A 103 -4.37 6.55 -12.64
CA PRO A 103 -4.79 6.52 -14.04
C PRO A 103 -3.66 5.97 -14.93
N GLY A 104 -4.00 4.99 -15.77
CA GLY A 104 -3.06 4.34 -16.70
C GLY A 104 -2.14 3.28 -16.10
N ARG A 105 -2.25 2.94 -14.80
CA ARG A 105 -1.52 1.81 -14.20
C ARG A 105 -2.41 0.58 -14.11
N CYS A 106 -1.79 -0.59 -14.30
CA CYS A 106 -2.48 -1.87 -14.25
C CYS A 106 -2.32 -2.50 -12.86
N VAL A 107 -3.36 -3.20 -12.36
CA VAL A 107 -3.28 -4.01 -11.14
C VAL A 107 -2.13 -5.03 -11.24
N LEU A 108 -1.93 -5.62 -12.43
CA LEU A 108 -0.92 -6.65 -12.67
C LEU A 108 0.51 -6.15 -12.45
N ASP A 109 0.77 -4.85 -12.59
CA ASP A 109 2.08 -4.23 -12.29
C ASP A 109 2.50 -4.47 -10.81
N TYR A 110 1.54 -4.72 -9.93
CA TYR A 110 1.72 -4.91 -8.49
C TYR A 110 1.46 -6.35 -8.03
N ALA A 111 1.04 -7.24 -8.95
CA ALA A 111 0.62 -8.61 -8.66
C ALA A 111 1.79 -9.59 -8.47
N GLY A 112 3.04 -9.13 -8.62
CA GLY A 112 4.20 -9.98 -8.43
C GLY A 112 4.18 -10.69 -7.08
N ASN A 113 4.27 -12.03 -7.11
CA ASN A 113 4.22 -12.92 -5.95
C ASN A 113 2.85 -12.88 -5.23
N CYS A 114 1.76 -12.48 -5.88
CA CYS A 114 0.42 -12.58 -5.28
C CYS A 114 -0.03 -14.05 -5.31
N PRO A 115 -0.37 -14.67 -4.16
CA PRO A 115 -0.72 -16.09 -4.11
C PRO A 115 -2.17 -16.37 -4.53
N ARG A 116 -2.96 -15.32 -4.81
CA ARG A 116 -4.35 -15.45 -5.24
C ARG A 116 -4.39 -16.09 -6.63
N VAL A 117 -5.07 -17.23 -6.74
CA VAL A 117 -5.18 -18.01 -7.98
C VAL A 117 -5.74 -17.16 -9.12
N GLU A 118 -6.77 -16.36 -8.85
CA GLU A 118 -7.38 -15.43 -9.82
C GLU A 118 -6.35 -14.47 -10.45
N MET A 119 -5.40 -13.95 -9.66
CA MET A 119 -4.36 -13.06 -10.16
C MET A 119 -3.30 -13.83 -10.97
N ILE A 120 -3.01 -15.08 -10.58
CA ILE A 120 -2.09 -15.94 -11.32
C ILE A 120 -2.67 -16.33 -12.68
N GLU A 121 -3.95 -16.68 -12.74
CA GLU A 121 -4.70 -16.92 -13.98
C GLU A 121 -4.67 -15.67 -14.87
N TRP A 122 -4.99 -14.50 -14.30
CA TRP A 122 -4.96 -13.25 -15.07
C TRP A 122 -3.55 -12.90 -15.60
N MET A 123 -2.50 -13.10 -14.78
CA MET A 123 -1.11 -12.91 -15.24
C MET A 123 -0.73 -13.90 -16.35
N LEU A 124 -1.23 -15.14 -16.29
CA LEU A 124 -1.02 -16.15 -17.32
C LEU A 124 -1.69 -15.73 -18.64
N ASP A 125 -2.95 -15.32 -18.59
CA ASP A 125 -3.75 -14.89 -19.74
C ASP A 125 -3.15 -13.67 -20.45
N CYS A 126 -2.64 -12.71 -19.68
CA CYS A 126 -1.94 -11.54 -20.21
C CYS A 126 -0.48 -11.82 -20.65
N GLY A 127 -0.01 -13.07 -20.47
CA GLY A 127 1.33 -13.50 -20.88
C GLY A 127 2.47 -12.95 -20.02
N TYR A 128 2.20 -12.45 -18.81
CA TYR A 128 3.24 -11.98 -17.88
C TYR A 128 4.17 -13.12 -17.47
N LEU A 129 3.60 -14.29 -17.17
CA LEU A 129 4.36 -15.45 -16.71
C LEU A 129 5.27 -16.04 -17.80
N ARG A 130 4.92 -15.87 -19.08
CA ARG A 130 5.77 -16.33 -20.19
C ARG A 130 7.01 -15.43 -20.39
N ARG A 131 6.90 -14.15 -20.02
CA ARG A 131 7.96 -13.15 -20.21
C ARG A 131 8.94 -13.09 -19.04
N ASP A 132 8.51 -13.53 -17.86
CA ASP A 132 9.28 -13.45 -16.64
C ASP A 132 9.32 -14.81 -15.93
N VAL A 133 10.46 -15.49 -16.06
CA VAL A 133 10.73 -16.80 -15.47
C VAL A 133 10.64 -16.75 -13.94
N SER A 134 11.03 -15.65 -13.30
CA SER A 134 10.97 -15.54 -11.84
C SER A 134 9.52 -15.46 -11.36
N LEU A 135 8.68 -14.68 -12.05
CA LEU A 135 7.23 -14.64 -11.77
C LEU A 135 6.56 -15.99 -12.03
N ALA A 136 6.93 -16.70 -13.11
CA ALA A 136 6.44 -18.04 -13.38
C ALA A 136 6.77 -19.03 -12.25
N MET A 137 8.00 -19.02 -11.76
CA MET A 137 8.44 -19.90 -10.66
C MET A 137 7.71 -19.59 -9.35
N ASP A 138 7.53 -18.31 -9.03
CA ASP A 138 6.77 -17.89 -7.86
C ASP A 138 5.30 -18.32 -7.95
N ALA A 139 4.68 -18.19 -9.13
CA ALA A 139 3.32 -18.66 -9.39
C ALA A 139 3.20 -20.18 -9.26
N ILE A 140 4.14 -20.96 -9.82
CA ILE A 140 4.17 -22.42 -9.69
C ILE A 140 4.24 -22.83 -8.22
N ARG A 141 5.09 -22.17 -7.42
CA ARG A 141 5.22 -22.44 -5.98
C ARG A 141 3.91 -22.19 -5.23
N ASP A 142 3.20 -21.10 -5.54
CA ASP A 142 1.95 -20.76 -4.86
C ASP A 142 0.77 -21.63 -5.34
N LEU A 143 0.74 -22.02 -6.62
CA LEU A 143 -0.21 -23.01 -7.13
C LEU A 143 0.01 -24.41 -6.53
N ALA A 144 1.27 -24.80 -6.27
CA ALA A 144 1.59 -26.06 -5.61
C ALA A 144 1.00 -26.14 -4.20
N LYS A 145 1.01 -25.02 -3.44
CA LYS A 145 0.38 -24.96 -2.10
C LYS A 145 -1.14 -25.13 -2.15
N SER A 146 -1.78 -24.77 -3.27
CA SER A 146 -3.23 -24.86 -3.46
C SER A 146 -3.67 -26.08 -4.28
N GLY A 147 -2.73 -26.93 -4.72
CA GLY A 147 -3.02 -28.16 -5.48
C GLY A 147 -3.49 -27.93 -6.92
N ARG A 148 -3.25 -26.74 -7.50
CA ARG A 148 -3.74 -26.34 -8.83
C ARG A 148 -2.83 -26.84 -9.96
N VAL A 149 -2.69 -28.16 -10.09
CA VAL A 149 -1.75 -28.82 -11.03
C VAL A 149 -2.00 -28.44 -12.50
N GLY A 150 -3.26 -28.29 -12.91
CA GLY A 150 -3.59 -27.91 -14.29
C GLY A 150 -3.00 -26.56 -14.70
N LEU A 151 -3.06 -25.55 -13.81
CA LEU A 151 -2.46 -24.24 -14.06
C LEU A 151 -0.93 -24.31 -14.07
N MET A 152 -0.33 -25.14 -13.21
CA MET A 152 1.11 -25.35 -13.22
C MET A 152 1.59 -25.92 -14.57
N GLN A 153 0.85 -26.90 -15.12
CA GLN A 153 1.16 -27.48 -16.43
C GLN A 153 1.06 -26.45 -17.57
N GLN A 154 0.08 -25.53 -17.51
CA GLN A 154 -0.05 -24.46 -18.49
C GLN A 154 1.11 -23.47 -18.44
N ILE A 155 1.62 -23.16 -17.25
CA ILE A 155 2.79 -22.30 -17.09
C ILE A 155 4.04 -22.99 -17.66
N VAL A 156 4.28 -24.26 -17.29
CA VAL A 156 5.46 -25.03 -17.74
C VAL A 156 5.43 -25.31 -19.24
N GLY A 157 4.27 -25.67 -19.80
CA GLY A 157 4.11 -25.98 -21.22
C GLY A 157 4.08 -24.75 -22.13
N GLY A 158 4.04 -23.55 -21.56
CA GLY A 158 4.02 -22.28 -22.30
C GLY A 158 5.32 -21.47 -22.23
N CYS A 159 6.37 -22.00 -21.59
CA CYS A 159 7.72 -21.42 -21.54
C CYS A 159 8.60 -21.92 -22.70
#